data_AF-A0A0P8CJS1-F1
#
_entry.id   AF-A0A0P8CJS1-F1
#
_cell.length_a   1.000
_cell.length_b   1.000
_cell.length_c   1.000
_cell.angle_alpha   90.00
_cell.angle_beta   90.00
_cell.angle_gamma   90.00
#
_symmetry.space_group_name_H-M   'P 1'
#
loop_
_entity.id
_entity.type
_entity.pdbx_description
1 polymer ?
#
loop_
_entity_poly.entity_id
_entity_poly.type
_entity_poly.pdbx_seq_one_letter_code
_entity_poly.pdbx_strand_id
1 'polypeptide(L)'
;MTLLHLIASTPDMRQLYLRSNDYNWLSDLIMDHHTEFVHIPPQFKVDYEWFLSQVKTACVMLDWINEIKEEDIVKKFGIGEGDIRALSETTLWLVHSMAELGTFLKRSSAGKARELEKRVEYGASLQLLDLIQIRGIGRVRARKLFDAGIRDMETLRA
;
A
#
# COMPACT_ATOMS: atom_id res chain seq x y z
N MET A 1 -5.86 2.50 5.32
CA MET A 1 -5.40 1.14 5.65
C MET A 1 -6.31 0.03 5.13
N THR A 2 -7.64 0.14 5.27
CA THR A 2 -8.61 -0.95 5.06
C THR A 2 -8.41 -1.82 3.82
N LEU A 3 -8.31 -1.23 2.62
CA LEU A 3 -8.17 -1.99 1.37
C LEU A 3 -6.84 -2.75 1.28
N LEU A 4 -5.75 -2.14 1.76
CA LEU A 4 -4.43 -2.79 1.80
C LEU A 4 -4.43 -3.95 2.77
N HIS A 5 -5.02 -3.79 3.96
CA HIS A 5 -5.15 -4.87 4.92
C HIS A 5 -6.03 -6.00 4.40
N LEU A 6 -7.15 -5.68 3.73
CA LEU A 6 -8.01 -6.70 3.12
C LEU A 6 -7.24 -7.56 2.10
N ILE A 7 -6.42 -6.93 1.26
CA ILE A 7 -5.55 -7.63 0.33
C ILE A 7 -4.48 -8.43 1.06
N ALA A 8 -3.87 -7.85 2.10
CA ALA A 8 -2.91 -8.58 2.93
C ALA A 8 -3.55 -9.78 3.63
N SER A 9 -4.85 -9.77 3.90
CA SER A 9 -5.54 -10.91 4.53
C SER A 9 -5.88 -12.07 3.58
N THR A 10 -5.64 -11.93 2.27
CA THR A 10 -5.91 -13.02 1.31
C THR A 10 -4.81 -14.08 1.37
N PRO A 11 -5.13 -15.36 1.08
CA PRO A 11 -4.13 -16.43 1.06
C PRO A 11 -3.07 -16.27 -0.03
N ASP A 12 -3.37 -15.49 -1.07
CA ASP A 12 -2.46 -15.21 -2.19
C ASP A 12 -1.38 -14.18 -1.83
N MET A 13 -1.55 -13.42 -0.75
CA MET A 13 -0.52 -12.49 -0.28
C MET A 13 0.47 -13.22 0.64
N ARG A 14 1.75 -13.14 0.29
CA ARG A 14 2.82 -13.55 1.20
C ARG A 14 2.89 -12.58 2.38
N GLN A 15 2.91 -13.14 3.58
CA GLN A 15 3.02 -12.37 4.80
C GLN A 15 4.47 -12.14 5.23
N LEU A 16 4.75 -10.98 5.83
CA LEU A 16 6.05 -10.66 6.42
C LEU A 16 6.16 -11.21 7.84
N TYR A 17 7.30 -11.83 8.16
CA TYR A 17 7.59 -12.29 9.51
C TYR A 17 7.65 -11.12 10.51
N LEU A 18 7.12 -11.36 11.70
CA LEU A 18 7.21 -10.44 12.82
C LEU A 18 8.57 -10.55 13.50
N ARG A 19 9.09 -9.41 13.93
CA ARG A 19 10.27 -9.32 14.79
C ARG A 19 9.83 -8.86 16.17
N SER A 20 10.66 -9.09 17.19
CA SER A 20 10.34 -8.69 18.56
C SER A 20 10.07 -7.20 18.73
N ASN A 21 10.70 -6.34 17.91
CA ASN A 21 10.46 -4.89 17.94
C ASN A 21 9.20 -4.47 17.17
N ASP A 22 8.54 -5.37 16.43
CA ASP A 22 7.37 -5.03 15.64
C ASP A 22 6.09 -4.93 16.47
N TYR A 23 6.00 -5.71 17.56
CA TYR A 23 4.78 -5.80 18.39
C TYR A 23 4.34 -4.46 18.98
N ASN A 24 5.27 -3.64 19.47
CA ASN A 24 4.95 -2.37 20.11
C ASN A 24 4.28 -1.40 19.13
N TRP A 25 4.94 -1.11 18.00
CA TRP A 25 4.41 -0.14 17.03
C TRP A 25 3.16 -0.66 16.31
N LEU A 26 3.04 -1.98 16.11
CA LEU A 26 1.83 -2.57 15.55
C LEU A 26 0.65 -2.40 16.52
N SER A 27 0.85 -2.64 17.81
CA SER A 27 -0.19 -2.47 18.83
C SER A 27 -0.71 -1.03 18.85
N ASP A 28 0.19 -0.05 18.85
CA ASP A 28 -0.16 1.37 18.83
C ASP A 28 -0.94 1.73 17.56
N LEU A 29 -0.45 1.29 16.39
CA LEU A 29 -1.12 1.52 15.11
C LEU A 29 -2.51 0.87 15.06
N ILE A 30 -2.66 -0.34 15.60
CA ILE A 30 -3.96 -1.04 15.63
C ILE A 30 -4.94 -0.30 16.52
N MET A 31 -4.49 0.24 17.66
CA MET A 31 -5.32 1.03 18.55
C MET A 31 -5.79 2.32 17.88
N ASP A 32 -4.85 3.06 17.26
CA ASP A 32 -5.13 4.34 16.59
C ASP A 32 -6.05 4.18 15.38
N HIS A 33 -5.93 3.06 14.64
CA HIS A 33 -6.66 2.79 13.41
C HIS A 33 -7.70 1.65 13.54
N HIS A 34 -8.17 1.33 14.74
CA HIS A 34 -9.00 0.14 14.99
C HIS A 34 -10.26 0.05 14.09
N THR A 35 -10.84 1.18 13.71
CA THR A 35 -12.02 1.25 12.82
C THR A 35 -11.71 0.94 11.36
N GLU A 36 -10.45 0.95 10.95
CA GLU A 36 -10.04 0.67 9.58
C GLU A 36 -9.89 -0.83 9.28
N PHE A 37 -9.87 -1.69 10.30
CA PHE A 37 -9.72 -3.14 10.13
C PHE A 37 -11.08 -3.84 10.08
N VAL A 38 -11.25 -4.78 9.14
CA VAL A 38 -12.49 -5.55 8.98
C VAL A 38 -12.77 -6.45 10.19
N HIS A 39 -11.72 -7.06 10.73
CA HIS A 39 -11.80 -7.90 11.90
C HIS A 39 -10.46 -7.83 12.66
N ILE A 40 -10.53 -7.66 13.97
CA ILE A 40 -9.39 -7.73 14.87
C ILE A 40 -9.59 -8.97 15.75
N PRO A 41 -8.81 -10.04 15.57
CA PRO A 41 -8.92 -11.21 16.41
C PRO A 41 -8.48 -10.90 17.86
N PRO A 42 -9.00 -11.62 18.87
CA PRO A 42 -8.55 -11.48 20.25
C PRO A 42 -7.07 -11.84 20.43
N GLN A 43 -6.34 -11.06 21.23
CA GLN A 43 -4.87 -11.20 21.39
C GLN A 43 -4.39 -12.57 21.86
N PHE A 44 -5.22 -13.32 22.58
CA PHE A 44 -4.89 -14.64 23.12
C PHE A 44 -5.06 -15.78 22.11
N LYS A 45 -5.53 -15.50 20.89
CA LYS A 45 -5.70 -16.51 19.85
C LYS A 45 -4.53 -16.53 18.88
N VAL A 46 -4.30 -17.68 18.26
CA VAL A 46 -3.23 -17.91 17.28
C VAL A 46 -3.40 -17.05 16.02
N ASP A 47 -4.65 -16.78 15.62
CA ASP A 47 -4.96 -15.93 14.48
C ASP A 47 -4.56 -14.45 14.69
N TYR A 48 -4.25 -14.04 15.92
CA TYR A 48 -3.74 -12.70 16.21
C TYR A 48 -2.35 -12.46 15.63
N GLU A 49 -1.42 -13.42 15.71
CA GLU A 49 -0.10 -13.24 15.09
C GLU A 49 -0.19 -13.14 13.57
N TRP A 50 -1.09 -13.90 12.95
CA TRP A 50 -1.35 -13.78 11.51
C TRP A 50 -1.92 -12.41 11.16
N PHE A 51 -2.87 -11.89 11.94
CA PHE A 51 -3.38 -10.54 11.78
C PHE A 51 -2.27 -9.49 11.89
N LEU A 52 -1.39 -9.56 12.90
CA LEU A 52 -0.26 -8.65 13.04
C LEU A 52 0.66 -8.69 11.81
N SER A 53 0.93 -9.89 11.28
CA SER A 53 1.72 -10.09 10.07
C SER A 53 1.07 -9.48 8.82
N GLN A 54 -0.27 -9.58 8.70
CA GLN A 54 -1.07 -8.93 7.66
C GLN A 54 -1.00 -7.40 7.78
N VAL A 55 -1.15 -6.85 8.98
CA VAL A 55 -1.05 -5.42 9.25
C VAL A 55 0.35 -4.91 8.89
N LYS A 56 1.41 -5.62 9.28
CA LYS A 56 2.79 -5.27 8.92
C LYS A 56 2.97 -5.23 7.40
N THR A 57 2.47 -6.24 6.69
CA THR A 57 2.54 -6.33 5.22
C THR A 57 1.79 -5.16 4.56
N ALA A 58 0.60 -4.82 5.06
CA ALA A 58 -0.18 -3.68 4.58
C ALA A 58 0.54 -2.33 4.84
N CYS A 59 1.27 -2.20 5.96
CA CYS A 59 2.05 -1.00 6.27
C CYS A 59 3.22 -0.76 5.30
N VAL A 60 3.88 -1.82 4.83
CA VAL A 60 4.92 -1.70 3.78
C VAL A 60 4.31 -1.08 2.52
N MET A 61 3.16 -1.60 2.09
CA MET A 61 2.48 -1.07 0.92
C MET A 61 1.92 0.34 1.14
N LEU A 62 1.54 0.69 2.36
CA LEU A 62 1.12 2.03 2.72
C LEU A 62 2.27 3.03 2.57
N ASP A 63 3.46 2.70 3.07
CA ASP A 63 4.66 3.53 2.90
C ASP A 63 5.08 3.63 1.43
N TRP A 64 4.95 2.54 0.66
CA TRP A 64 5.18 2.53 -0.78
C TRP A 64 4.30 3.54 -1.53
N ILE A 65 2.98 3.51 -1.31
CA ILE A 65 2.04 4.43 -1.98
C ILE A 65 2.03 5.85 -1.40
N ASN A 66 2.75 6.07 -0.30
CA ASN A 66 3.00 7.38 0.30
C ASN A 66 4.40 7.91 -0.03
N GLU A 67 5.09 7.28 -0.99
CA GLU A 67 6.36 7.74 -1.56
C GLU A 67 7.53 7.76 -0.58
N ILE A 68 7.46 6.94 0.46
CA ILE A 68 8.62 6.70 1.31
C ILE A 68 9.71 6.04 0.45
N LYS A 69 10.95 6.48 0.63
CA LYS A 69 12.09 5.95 -0.14
C LYS A 69 12.24 4.46 0.14
N GLU A 70 12.57 3.69 -0.90
CA GLU A 70 12.77 2.23 -0.80
C GLU A 70 13.74 1.86 0.32
N GLU A 71 14.86 2.59 0.45
CA GLU A 71 15.85 2.37 1.52
C GLU A 71 15.27 2.58 2.92
N ASP A 72 14.38 3.55 3.09
CA ASP A 72 13.76 3.87 4.37
C ASP A 72 12.71 2.80 4.74
N ILE A 73 11.95 2.30 3.75
CA ILE A 73 11.04 1.17 3.92
C ILE A 73 11.81 -0.09 4.31
N VAL A 74 12.88 -0.41 3.58
CA VAL A 74 13.78 -1.54 3.86
C VAL A 74 14.30 -1.50 5.29
N LYS A 75 14.82 -0.34 5.73
CA LYS A 75 15.34 -0.15 7.09
C LYS A 75 14.23 -0.27 8.14
N LYS A 76 13.10 0.40 7.94
CA LYS A 76 11.97 0.41 8.89
C LYS A 76 11.43 -1.00 9.14
N PHE A 77 11.14 -1.75 8.08
CA PHE A 77 10.51 -3.07 8.20
C PHE A 77 11.49 -4.25 8.25
N GLY A 78 12.78 -4.00 8.04
CA GLY A 78 13.84 -5.02 8.00
C GLY A 78 13.62 -6.06 6.91
N ILE A 79 13.24 -5.59 5.73
CA ILE A 79 12.97 -6.42 4.54
C ILE A 79 14.07 -6.20 3.49
N GLY A 80 14.16 -7.08 2.49
CA GLY A 80 15.07 -6.88 1.35
C GLY A 80 14.50 -5.92 0.31
N GLU A 81 15.38 -5.34 -0.52
CA GLU A 81 14.96 -4.47 -1.64
C GLU A 81 14.05 -5.19 -2.65
N GLY A 82 14.25 -6.50 -2.84
CA GLY A 82 13.40 -7.34 -3.69
C GLY A 82 11.99 -7.55 -3.13
N ASP A 83 11.82 -7.49 -1.80
CA ASP A 83 10.53 -7.76 -1.16
C ASP A 83 9.50 -6.68 -1.50
N ILE A 84 9.91 -5.42 -1.59
CA ILE A 84 9.01 -4.31 -1.96
C ILE A 84 8.44 -4.53 -3.36
N ARG A 85 9.28 -4.93 -4.32
CA ARG A 85 8.82 -5.21 -5.69
C ARG A 85 7.87 -6.40 -5.72
N ALA A 86 8.22 -7.50 -5.06
CA ALA A 86 7.38 -8.70 -5.01
C ALA A 86 6.02 -8.44 -4.35
N LEU A 87 6.01 -7.70 -3.24
CA LEU A 87 4.78 -7.28 -2.56
C LEU A 87 3.97 -6.34 -3.45
N SER A 88 4.60 -5.37 -4.12
CA SER A 88 3.91 -4.43 -5.01
C SER A 88 3.26 -5.15 -6.20
N GLU A 89 3.94 -6.10 -6.82
CA GLU A 89 3.41 -6.90 -7.94
C GLU A 89 2.19 -7.74 -7.51
N THR A 90 2.32 -8.45 -6.37
CA THR A 90 1.23 -9.25 -5.80
C THR A 90 0.04 -8.37 -5.40
N THR A 91 0.33 -7.24 -4.76
CA THR A 91 -0.70 -6.27 -4.35
C THR A 91 -1.41 -5.71 -5.57
N LEU A 92 -0.69 -5.34 -6.64
CA LEU A 92 -1.28 -4.80 -7.86
C LEU A 92 -2.32 -5.75 -8.46
N TRP A 93 -1.96 -7.02 -8.63
CA TRP A 93 -2.87 -8.04 -9.15
C TRP A 93 -4.11 -8.24 -8.26
N LEU A 94 -3.93 -8.28 -6.94
CA LEU A 94 -5.03 -8.46 -6.00
C LEU A 94 -5.94 -7.23 -5.90
N VAL A 95 -5.38 -6.01 -5.93
CA VAL A 95 -6.18 -4.77 -5.99
C VAL A 95 -7.00 -4.75 -7.28
N HIS A 96 -6.39 -5.08 -8.42
CA HIS A 96 -7.08 -5.14 -9.71
C HIS A 96 -8.26 -6.12 -9.63
N SER A 97 -8.03 -7.33 -9.14
CA SER A 97 -9.07 -8.35 -8.98
C SER A 97 -10.19 -7.90 -8.04
N MET A 98 -9.84 -7.23 -6.93
CA MET A 98 -10.80 -6.61 -6.01
C MET A 98 -11.63 -5.52 -6.68
N ALA A 99 -11.03 -4.71 -7.57
CA ALA A 99 -11.73 -3.66 -8.32
C ALA A 99 -12.73 -4.25 -9.34
N GLU A 100 -12.33 -5.30 -10.07
CA GLU A 100 -13.20 -6.01 -11.02
C GLU A 100 -14.39 -6.67 -10.29
N LEU A 101 -14.13 -7.41 -9.21
CA LEU A 101 -15.17 -8.02 -8.39
C LEU A 101 -16.09 -6.97 -7.75
N GLY A 102 -15.53 -5.88 -7.24
CA GLY A 102 -16.28 -4.76 -6.69
C GLY A 102 -17.21 -4.14 -7.73
N THR A 103 -16.75 -3.99 -8.97
CA THR A 103 -17.55 -3.45 -10.09
C THR A 103 -18.69 -4.41 -10.44
N PHE A 104 -18.38 -5.70 -10.60
CA PHE A 104 -19.36 -6.74 -10.90
C PHE A 104 -20.46 -6.84 -9.82
N LEU A 105 -20.06 -6.76 -8.54
CA LEU A 105 -20.96 -6.78 -7.39
C LEU A 105 -21.58 -5.41 -7.05
N LYS A 106 -21.33 -4.37 -7.86
CA LYS A 106 -21.82 -2.99 -7.67
C LYS A 106 -21.51 -2.41 -6.28
N ARG A 107 -20.31 -2.69 -5.77
CA ARG A 107 -19.80 -2.14 -4.50
C ARG A 107 -19.27 -0.73 -4.71
N SER A 108 -19.62 0.18 -3.80
CA SER A 108 -19.12 1.56 -3.80
C SER A 108 -17.59 1.66 -3.62
N SER A 109 -16.96 0.62 -3.08
CA SER A 109 -15.50 0.54 -2.92
C SER A 109 -14.74 0.30 -4.21
N ALA A 110 -15.39 -0.08 -5.32
CA ALA A 110 -14.73 -0.40 -6.59
C ALA A 110 -13.90 0.77 -7.13
N GLY A 111 -14.42 2.00 -7.04
CA GLY A 111 -13.67 3.21 -7.46
C GLY A 111 -12.41 3.44 -6.61
N LYS A 112 -12.50 3.23 -5.29
CA LYS A 112 -11.33 3.34 -4.39
C LYS A 112 -10.30 2.24 -4.67
N ALA A 113 -10.74 1.05 -5.06
CA ALA A 113 -9.85 -0.03 -5.47
C ALA A 113 -9.10 0.32 -6.77
N ARG A 114 -9.79 0.86 -7.78
CA ARG A 114 -9.14 1.36 -9.02
C ARG A 114 -8.10 2.45 -8.76
N GLU A 115 -8.41 3.37 -7.86
CA GLU A 115 -7.45 4.41 -7.46
C GLU A 115 -6.21 3.78 -6.78
N LEU A 116 -6.45 2.86 -5.84
CA LEU A 116 -5.37 2.16 -5.15
C LEU A 116 -4.50 1.35 -6.12
N GLU A 117 -5.09 0.74 -7.14
CA GLU A 117 -4.39 -0.02 -8.19
C GLU A 117 -3.30 0.84 -8.83
N LYS A 118 -3.66 2.07 -9.24
CA LYS A 118 -2.73 3.02 -9.85
C LYS A 118 -1.65 3.50 -8.88
N ARG A 119 -2.01 3.74 -7.63
CA ARG A 119 -1.05 4.15 -6.61
C ARG A 119 -0.04 3.06 -6.29
N VAL A 120 -0.47 1.80 -6.26
CA VAL A 120 0.40 0.63 -6.05
C VAL A 120 1.31 0.41 -7.25
N GLU A 121 0.78 0.49 -8.48
CA GLU A 121 1.55 0.33 -9.73
C GLU A 121 2.81 1.21 -9.75
N TYR A 122 2.68 2.47 -9.33
CA TYR A 122 3.77 3.44 -9.42
C TYR A 122 4.47 3.77 -8.09
N GLY A 123 3.95 3.29 -6.95
CA GLY A 123 4.46 3.66 -5.63
C GLY A 123 4.34 5.15 -5.35
N ALA A 124 3.18 5.71 -5.65
CA ALA A 124 2.95 7.14 -5.65
C ALA A 124 1.63 7.53 -5.00
N SER A 125 1.60 8.73 -4.42
CA SER A 125 0.36 9.31 -3.92
C SER A 125 -0.55 9.74 -5.08
N LEU A 126 -1.84 9.92 -4.76
CA LEU A 126 -2.87 10.28 -5.72
C LEU A 126 -2.50 11.51 -6.58
N GLN A 127 -1.91 12.52 -5.95
CA GLN A 127 -1.52 13.78 -6.61
C GLN A 127 -0.40 13.65 -7.65
N LEU A 128 0.33 12.53 -7.69
CA LEU A 128 1.39 12.30 -8.68
C LEU A 128 0.95 11.48 -9.88
N LEU A 129 -0.28 10.94 -9.87
CA LEU A 129 -0.72 9.99 -10.89
C LEU A 129 -0.74 10.60 -12.30
N ASP A 130 -0.96 11.90 -12.44
CA ASP A 130 -0.95 12.57 -13.75
C ASP A 130 0.47 12.73 -14.31
N LEU A 131 1.45 12.98 -13.44
CA LEU A 131 2.84 13.17 -13.83
C LEU A 131 3.57 11.86 -14.09
N ILE A 132 3.23 10.81 -13.34
CA ILE A 132 3.94 9.53 -13.39
C ILE A 132 3.59 8.70 -14.62
N GLN A 133 2.47 9.01 -15.28
CA GLN A 133 2.09 8.41 -16.56
C GLN A 133 3.02 8.83 -17.71
N ILE A 134 3.83 9.88 -17.53
CA ILE A 134 4.79 10.33 -18.53
C ILE A 134 5.93 9.31 -18.64
N ARG A 135 6.17 8.82 -19.86
CA ARG A 135 7.23 7.85 -20.13
C ARG A 135 8.59 8.35 -19.62
N GLY A 136 9.23 7.57 -18.76
CA GLY A 136 10.54 7.89 -18.17
C GLY A 136 10.49 8.71 -16.88
N ILE A 137 9.29 8.99 -16.35
CA ILE A 137 9.09 9.65 -15.06
C ILE A 137 8.63 8.63 -14.03
N GLY A 138 9.52 8.27 -13.11
CA GLY A 138 9.16 7.50 -11.91
C GLY A 138 8.80 8.41 -10.73
N ARG A 139 8.41 7.82 -9.60
CA ARG A 139 7.94 8.53 -8.39
C ARG A 139 8.85 9.67 -7.92
N VAL A 140 10.17 9.47 -7.97
CA VAL A 140 11.14 10.49 -7.54
C VAL A 140 11.13 11.72 -8.47
N ARG A 141 11.04 11.52 -9.78
CA ARG A 141 10.99 12.62 -10.76
C ARG A 141 9.62 13.32 -10.73
N ALA A 142 8.54 12.54 -10.61
CA ALA A 142 7.19 13.08 -10.47
C ALA A 142 7.07 13.98 -9.23
N ARG A 143 7.60 13.55 -8.08
CA ARG A 143 7.64 14.37 -6.86
C ARG A 143 8.38 15.69 -7.07
N LYS A 144 9.57 15.65 -7.69
CA LYS A 144 10.34 16.87 -7.98
C LYS A 144 9.60 17.85 -8.89
N LEU A 145 8.87 17.36 -9.90
CA LEU A 145 8.05 18.20 -10.77
C LEU A 145 6.89 18.83 -10.00
N PHE A 146 6.18 18.02 -9.21
CA PHE A 146 5.06 18.48 -8.40
C PHE A 146 5.48 19.56 -7.40
N ASP A 147 6.62 19.38 -6.73
CA ASP A 147 7.16 20.33 -5.77
C ASP A 147 7.66 21.63 -6.46
N ALA A 148 8.04 21.54 -7.73
CA ALA A 148 8.36 22.69 -8.57
C ALA A 148 7.12 23.41 -9.15
N GLY A 149 5.92 22.96 -8.80
CA GLY A 149 4.66 23.56 -9.25
C GLY A 149 4.08 22.97 -10.54
N ILE A 150 4.76 22.01 -11.16
CA ILE A 150 4.28 21.31 -12.36
C ILE A 150 3.42 20.14 -11.90
N ARG A 151 2.10 20.33 -11.88
CA ARG A 151 1.15 19.36 -11.29
C ARG A 151 0.41 18.51 -12.32
N ASP A 152 0.40 18.95 -13.57
CA ASP A 152 -0.35 18.30 -14.64
C ASP A 152 0.38 18.43 -16.00
N MET A 153 -0.16 17.74 -17.00
CA MET A 153 0.34 17.75 -18.37
C MET A 153 0.19 19.12 -19.05
N GLU A 154 -0.75 19.95 -18.61
CA GLU A 154 -0.98 21.27 -19.18
C GLU A 154 0.16 22.23 -18.79
N THR A 155 0.53 22.23 -17.51
CA THR A 155 1.64 23.01 -16.96
C THR A 155 2.98 22.59 -17.55
N LEU A 156 3.15 21.31 -17.90
CA LEU A 156 4.38 20.81 -18.52
C LEU A 156 4.53 21.21 -20.00
N ARG A 157 3.44 21.62 -20.67
CA ARG A 157 3.44 22.03 -22.08
C ARG A 157 3.52 23.54 -22.29
N ALA A 158 3.29 24.33 -21.23
CA ALA A 158 3.36 25.80 -21.24
C ALA A 158 4.80 26.31 -21.17
#